data_AF-A0A2X1PPB3-F1
#
_entry.id   AF-A0A2X1PPB3-F1
#
_cell.length_a   1.000
_cell.length_b   1.000
_cell.length_c   1.000
_cell.angle_alpha   90.00
_cell.angle_beta   90.00
_cell.angle_gamma   90.00
#
_symmetry.space_group_name_H-M   'P 1'
#
loop_
_entity.id
_entity.type
_entity.pdbx_description
1 polymer ?
#
loop_
_entity_poly.entity_id
_entity_poly.type
_entity_poly.pdbx_seq_one_letter_code
_entity_poly.pdbx_strand_id
1 'polypeptide(L)'
;MIKECQNPPHFRVIADNAALLEVCNLAQQKSAVALDTEFMRVSTYFPKLGLIQLYDGERVSLIDPLAITDFSPFIALLANPKVLKSLTFL
;
A
#
# COMPACT_ATOMS: atom_id res chain seq x y z
N MET A 1 -12.94 -26.39 8.70
CA MET A 1 -14.08 -25.69 8.06
C MET A 1 -13.52 -24.41 7.47
N ILE A 2 -13.22 -24.41 6.17
CA ILE A 2 -12.58 -23.28 5.49
C ILE A 2 -13.67 -22.21 5.37
N LYS A 3 -13.46 -21.06 6.01
CA LYS A 3 -14.35 -19.91 5.91
C LYS A 3 -14.12 -19.31 4.52
N GLU A 4 -14.81 -19.84 3.51
CA GLU A 4 -14.78 -19.24 2.18
C GLU A 4 -15.22 -17.78 2.31
N CYS A 5 -14.36 -16.87 1.84
CA CYS A 5 -14.68 -15.45 1.77
C CYS A 5 -15.84 -15.30 0.77
N GLN A 6 -17.06 -15.12 1.29
CA GLN A 6 -18.28 -14.96 0.49
C GLN A 6 -18.27 -13.71 -0.40
N ASN A 7 -17.25 -12.86 -0.27
CA ASN A 7 -17.00 -11.71 -1.11
C ASN A 7 -15.58 -11.84 -1.69
N PRO A 8 -15.39 -11.88 -3.02
CA PRO A 8 -14.06 -11.87 -3.60
C PRO A 8 -13.34 -10.58 -3.17
N PRO A 9 -12.09 -10.67 -2.69
CA PRO A 9 -11.37 -9.49 -2.24
C PRO A 9 -11.16 -8.55 -3.44
N HIS A 10 -11.71 -7.34 -3.36
CA HIS A 10 -11.54 -6.32 -4.39
C HIS A 10 -10.27 -5.53 -4.08
N PHE A 11 -9.17 -5.93 -4.70
CA PHE A 11 -7.89 -5.21 -4.62
C PHE A 11 -7.33 -4.93 -6.01
N ARG A 12 -6.47 -3.91 -6.10
CA ARG A 12 -5.70 -3.61 -7.30
C ARG A 12 -4.22 -3.80 -7.01
N VAL A 13 -3.54 -4.55 -7.87
CA VAL A 13 -2.07 -4.65 -7.84
C VAL A 13 -1.48 -3.45 -8.56
N ILE A 14 -0.49 -2.81 -7.92
CA ILE A 14 0.21 -1.64 -8.42
C ILE A 14 1.66 -2.04 -8.66
N ALA A 15 2.04 -2.15 -9.93
CA ALA A 15 3.36 -2.62 -10.37
C ALA A 15 4.03 -1.68 -11.38
N ASP A 16 3.54 -0.43 -11.48
CA ASP A 16 4.14 0.61 -12.31
C ASP A 16 3.92 2.01 -11.71
N ASN A 17 4.76 2.97 -12.13
CA ASN A 17 4.77 4.33 -11.58
C ASN A 17 3.46 5.09 -11.87
N ALA A 18 2.79 4.84 -12.99
CA ALA A 18 1.58 5.56 -13.36
C ALA A 18 0.40 5.14 -12.47
N ALA A 19 0.26 3.84 -12.23
CA ALA A 19 -0.70 3.30 -11.29
C ALA A 19 -0.42 3.77 -9.85
N LEU A 20 0.84 3.85 -9.44
CA LEU A 20 1.20 4.39 -8.12
C LEU A 20 0.81 5.87 -7.98
N LEU A 21 1.10 6.68 -8.99
CA LEU A 21 0.72 8.09 -9.02
C LEU A 21 -0.80 8.25 -8.90
N GLU A 22 -1.57 7.47 -9.66
CA GLU A 22 -3.03 7.48 -9.62
C GLU A 22 -3.56 7.17 -8.21
N VAL A 23 -3.08 6.09 -7.60
CA VAL A 23 -3.47 5.68 -6.24
C VAL A 23 -3.10 6.75 -5.21
N CYS A 24 -1.90 7.34 -5.30
CA CYS A 24 -1.50 8.41 -4.40
C CYS A 24 -2.37 9.65 -4.54
N ASN A 25 -2.74 10.03 -5.76
CA ASN A 25 -3.64 11.18 -6.01
C ASN A 25 -5.04 10.96 -5.43
N LEU A 26 -5.56 9.74 -5.49
CA LEU A 26 -6.84 9.39 -4.87
C LEU A 26 -6.73 9.40 -3.33
N ALA A 27 -5.67 8.79 -2.79
CA ALA A 27 -5.41 8.73 -1.36
C ALA A 27 -5.20 10.12 -0.74
N GLN A 28 -4.59 11.06 -1.46
CA GLN A 28 -4.41 12.45 -1.00
C GLN A 28 -5.74 13.21 -0.82
N GLN A 29 -6.84 12.73 -1.39
CA GLN A 29 -8.17 13.32 -1.21
C GLN A 29 -8.91 12.78 0.02
N LYS A 30 -8.33 11.81 0.72
CA LYS A 30 -8.92 11.18 1.91
C LYS A 30 -8.42 11.87 3.18
N SER A 31 -9.23 11.83 4.24
CA SER A 31 -8.83 12.32 5.56
C SER A 31 -7.87 11.38 6.27
N ALA A 32 -7.94 10.08 5.96
CA ALA A 32 -7.08 9.06 6.52
C ALA A 32 -6.84 7.92 5.53
N VAL A 33 -5.69 7.26 5.68
CA VAL A 33 -5.36 6.01 5.00
C VAL A 33 -4.77 5.02 6.01
N ALA A 34 -5.02 3.73 5.79
CA ALA A 34 -4.38 2.65 6.54
C ALA A 34 -3.24 2.07 5.71
N LEU A 35 -2.11 1.83 6.36
CA LEU A 35 -0.88 1.32 5.77
C LEU A 35 -0.37 0.12 6.55
N ASP A 36 0.02 -0.91 5.81
CA ASP A 36 0.75 -2.07 6.33
C ASP A 36 1.86 -2.48 5.35
N THR A 37 2.91 -3.12 5.85
CA THR A 37 4.11 -3.45 5.07
C THR A 37 4.60 -4.85 5.37
N GLU A 38 4.79 -5.65 4.32
CA GLU A 38 5.31 -7.01 4.42
C GLU A 38 6.79 -7.06 4.09
N PHE A 39 7.57 -7.83 4.86
CA PHE A 39 9.01 -7.93 4.69
C PHE A 39 9.47 -9.38 4.49
N MET A 40 10.36 -9.60 3.52
CA MET A 40 11.13 -10.84 3.40
C MET A 40 12.28 -10.82 4.42
N ARG A 41 12.26 -11.78 5.34
CA ARG A 41 13.26 -11.90 6.42
C ARG A 41 14.09 -13.18 6.34
N VAL A 42 13.67 -14.17 5.55
CA VAL A 42 14.40 -15.43 5.37
C VAL A 42 15.53 -15.23 4.37
N SER A 43 16.74 -15.66 4.73
CA SER A 43 17.92 -15.61 3.88
C SER A 43 18.35 -14.21 3.42
N THR A 44 18.02 -13.17 4.19
CA THR A 44 18.42 -11.78 3.94
C THR A 44 19.07 -11.19 5.19
N TYR A 45 20.24 -10.55 5.07
CA TYR A 45 20.90 -9.88 6.21
C TYR A 45 20.09 -8.68 6.74
N PHE A 46 19.50 -7.89 5.84
CA PHE A 46 18.52 -6.84 6.17
C PHE A 46 17.15 -7.21 5.63
N PRO A 47 16.05 -6.94 6.36
CA PRO A 47 14.69 -7.13 5.86
C PRO A 47 14.49 -6.38 4.54
N LYS A 48 13.99 -7.07 3.53
CA LYS A 48 13.62 -6.46 2.25
C LYS A 48 12.12 -6.21 2.22
N LEU A 49 11.71 -5.01 1.83
CA LEU A 49 10.29 -4.68 1.65
C LEU A 49 9.74 -5.53 0.50
N GLY A 50 8.75 -6.36 0.79
CA GLY A 50 8.12 -7.27 -0.15
C GLY A 50 6.79 -6.76 -0.69
N LEU A 51 5.99 -6.10 0.14
CA LEU A 51 4.70 -5.54 -0.28
C LEU A 51 4.33 -4.33 0.59
N ILE A 52 3.69 -3.33 -0.01
CA ILE A 52 3.01 -2.26 0.72
C ILE A 52 1.52 -2.40 0.47
N GLN A 53 0.75 -2.41 1.55
CA GLN A 53 -0.71 -2.48 1.51
C GLN A 53 -1.26 -1.12 1.91
N LEU A 54 -2.06 -0.51 1.03
CA LEU A 54 -2.70 0.77 1.26
C LEU A 54 -4.22 0.62 1.15
N TYR A 55 -4.93 1.06 2.18
CA TYR A 55 -6.38 1.18 2.17
C TYR A 55 -6.80 2.63 2.36
N ASP A 56 -7.57 3.17 1.43
CA ASP A 56 -7.98 4.58 1.40
C ASP A 56 -9.42 4.82 1.91
N GLY A 57 -10.06 3.79 2.46
CA GLY A 57 -11.46 3.80 2.87
C GLY A 57 -12.43 3.24 1.82
N GLU A 58 -11.98 3.04 0.58
CA GLU A 58 -12.79 2.47 -0.51
C GLU A 58 -12.10 1.30 -1.21
N ARG A 59 -10.79 1.37 -1.41
CA ARG A 59 -10.02 0.45 -2.24
C ARG A 59 -8.79 -0.06 -1.51
N VAL A 60 -8.49 -1.34 -1.71
CA VAL A 60 -7.23 -1.95 -1.29
C VAL A 60 -6.25 -1.92 -2.46
N SER A 61 -5.10 -1.28 -2.27
CA SER A 61 -4.00 -1.24 -3.24
C SER A 61 -2.83 -2.06 -2.71
N LEU A 62 -2.40 -3.06 -3.48
CA LEU A 62 -1.23 -3.89 -3.19
C LEU A 62 -0.09 -3.42 -4.07
N ILE A 63 0.84 -2.67 -3.47
CA ILE A 63 1.96 -2.05 -4.19
C ILE A 63 3.16 -2.98 -4.12
N ASP A 64 3.61 -3.45 -5.28
CA ASP A 64 4.87 -4.19 -5.42
C ASP A 64 6.04 -3.19 -5.41
N PRO A 65 6.80 -3.11 -4.32
CA PRO A 65 7.86 -2.11 -4.19
C PRO A 65 9.06 -2.38 -5.11
N LEU A 66 9.19 -3.60 -5.67
CA LEU A 66 10.31 -3.97 -6.53
C LEU A 66 10.08 -3.54 -7.99
N ALA A 67 8.83 -3.35 -8.39
CA ALA A 67 8.46 -2.92 -9.74
C ALA A 67 8.41 -1.38 -9.89
N ILE A 68 8.30 -0.65 -8.78
CA ILE A 68 8.24 0.82 -8.77
C ILE A 68 9.66 1.42 -8.81
N THR A 69 9.87 2.38 -9.70
CA THR A 69 11.15 3.12 -9.80
C THR A 69 11.06 4.55 -9.29
N ASP A 70 9.85 5.12 -9.18
CA ASP A 70 9.62 6.46 -8.63
C ASP A 70 8.59 6.43 -7.50
N PHE A 71 9.08 6.61 -6.27
CA PHE A 71 8.27 6.69 -5.06
C PHE A 71 7.90 8.12 -4.66
N SER A 72 8.31 9.14 -5.43
CA SER A 72 7.97 10.54 -5.16
C SER A 72 6.49 10.79 -4.83
N PRO A 73 5.50 10.24 -5.57
CA PRO A 73 4.09 10.45 -5.22
C PRO A 73 3.70 9.81 -3.88
N PHE A 74 4.26 8.65 -3.56
CA PHE A 74 4.00 7.97 -2.30
C PHE A 74 4.63 8.71 -1.11
N ILE A 75 5.86 9.22 -1.29
CA ILE A 75 6.51 10.09 -0.31
C ILE A 75 5.68 11.35 -0.05
N ALA A 76 5.16 11.98 -1.11
CA ALA A 76 4.29 13.14 -0.97
C ALA A 76 3.00 12.83 -0.17
N LEU A 77 2.38 11.67 -0.42
CA LEU A 77 1.23 11.19 0.37
C LEU A 77 1.59 11.01 1.85
N LEU A 78 2.71 10.34 2.15
CA LEU A 78 3.17 10.13 3.53
C LEU A 78 3.50 11.46 4.23
N ALA A 79 4.08 12.42 3.51
CA ALA A 79 4.43 13.73 4.04
C ALA A 79 3.21 14.67 4.21
N ASN A 80 2.08 14.39 3.55
CA ASN A 80 0.91 15.25 3.58
C ASN A 80 0.27 15.28 4.99
N PRO A 81 0.30 16.42 5.72
CA PRO A 81 -0.21 16.50 7.09
C PRO A 81 -1.74 16.46 7.17
N LYS A 82 -2.44 16.66 6.05
CA LYS A 82 -3.91 16.62 5.98
C LYS A 82 -4.45 15.19 5.92
N VAL A 83 -3.59 14.21 5.63
CA VAL A 83 -3.94 12.80 5.57
C VAL A 83 -3.37 12.12 6.82
N LEU A 84 -4.22 11.56 7.67
CA LEU A 84 -3.80 10.71 8.78
C LEU A 84 -3.32 9.37 8.23
N LYS A 85 -2.13 8.94 8.61
CA LYS A 85 -1.61 7.60 8.27
C LYS A 85 -1.78 6.71 9.50
N SER A 86 -2.71 5.75 9.44
CA SER A 86 -2.84 4.72 10.46
C SER A 86 -1.95 3.53 10.09
N LEU A 87 -0.98 3.21 10.94
CA LEU A 87 -0.17 1.99 10.80
C LEU A 87 -0.68 0.98 11.81
N THR A 88 -0.99 -0.22 11.35
CA THR A 88 -1.29 -1.35 12.22
C THR A 88 -0.16 -2.36 12.07
N PHE A 89 0.48 -2.73 13.18
CA PHE A 89 1.43 -3.83 13.21
C PHE A 89 0.64 -5.12 13.46
N LEU A 90 0.70 -6.07 12.54
CA LEU A 90 0.34 -7.48 12.79
C LEU A 90 1.54 -8.23 13.37
#